data_AF-A0A524G8L4-F1
#
_entry.id   AF-A0A524G8L4-F1
#
_cell.length_a   1.000
_cell.length_b   1.000
_cell.length_c   1.000
_cell.angle_alpha   90.00
_cell.angle_beta   90.00
_cell.angle_gamma   90.00
#
_symmetry.space_group_name_H-M   'P 1'
#
loop_
_entity.id
_entity.type
_entity.pdbx_description
1 polymer ?
#
loop_
_entity_poly.entity_id
_entity_poly.type
_entity_poly.pdbx_seq_one_letter_code
_entity_poly.pdbx_strand_id
1 'polypeptide(L)'
;MLLQGTIVSTQLGSFGKDEIVYGYIGIKTADGKQIAVKVDSYTDYETLELNSDVIIEAVNLGSTEIIVARKISLNADLVSHSERDAAVIA
;
A
#
# COMPACT_ATOMS: atom_id res chain seq x y z
N MET A 1 6.02 -8.97 9.29
CA MET A 1 4.98 -8.25 10.07
C MET A 1 3.83 -7.92 9.14
N LEU A 2 2.62 -7.84 9.68
CA LEU A 2 1.43 -7.46 8.93
C LEU A 2 1.05 -6.03 9.32
N LEU A 3 0.88 -5.15 8.34
CA LEU A 3 0.44 -3.77 8.51
C LEU A 3 -0.89 -3.56 7.79
N GLN A 4 -1.76 -2.74 8.37
CA GLN A 4 -3.04 -2.38 7.75
C GLN A 4 -3.25 -0.88 7.87
N GLY A 5 -3.67 -0.24 6.78
CA GLY A 5 -3.95 1.18 6.76
C GLY A 5 -4.27 1.71 5.38
N THR A 6 -4.44 3.02 5.30
CA THR A 6 -4.74 3.73 4.05
C THR A 6 -3.46 4.33 3.49
N ILE A 7 -3.21 4.20 2.18
CA ILE A 7 -2.09 4.88 1.52
C ILE A 7 -2.37 6.38 1.50
N VAL A 8 -1.53 7.18 2.18
CA VAL A 8 -1.70 8.64 2.31
C VAL A 8 -0.61 9.44 1.59
N SER A 9 0.48 8.79 1.20
CA SER A 9 1.53 9.43 0.39
C SER A 9 2.26 8.42 -0.48
N THR A 10 2.76 8.87 -1.61
CA THR A 10 3.55 8.08 -2.56
C THR A 10 4.76 8.88 -3.01
N GLN A 11 5.94 8.31 -2.86
CA GLN A 11 7.20 8.81 -3.42
C GLN A 11 7.79 7.68 -4.26
N LEU A 12 7.23 7.51 -5.45
CA LEU A 12 7.54 6.40 -6.36
C LEU A 12 8.26 6.94 -7.60
N GLY A 13 9.26 6.18 -8.06
CA GLY A 13 9.89 6.34 -9.36
C GLY A 13 9.73 5.06 -10.17
N SER A 14 9.96 5.17 -11.47
CA SER A 14 10.07 4.03 -12.37
C SER A 14 11.46 4.04 -13.02
N PHE A 15 12.04 2.85 -13.21
CA PHE A 15 13.35 2.70 -13.84
C PHE A 15 13.35 1.56 -14.86
N GLY A 16 14.12 1.77 -15.92
CA GLY A 16 14.31 0.79 -16.98
C GLY A 16 13.15 0.74 -17.97
N LYS A 17 13.29 -0.12 -18.98
CA LYS A 17 12.26 -0.33 -20.00
C LYS A 17 11.09 -1.18 -19.49
N ASP A 18 11.31 -1.89 -18.38
CA ASP A 18 10.35 -2.81 -17.78
C ASP A 18 9.49 -2.13 -16.69
N GLU A 19 9.51 -0.79 -16.62
CA GLU A 19 8.72 0.03 -15.69
C GLU A 19 8.79 -0.41 -14.23
N ILE A 20 9.98 -0.80 -13.77
CA ILE A 20 10.18 -1.25 -12.39
C ILE A 20 9.87 -0.10 -11.44
N VAL A 21 8.82 -0.26 -10.64
CA VAL A 21 8.41 0.72 -9.63
C VAL A 21 9.24 0.56 -8.37
N TYR A 22 9.75 1.67 -7.84
CA TYR A 22 10.51 1.70 -6.60
C TYR A 22 10.24 2.99 -5.82
N GLY A 23 10.42 2.94 -4.51
CA GLY A 23 10.32 4.14 -3.67
C GLY A 23 9.68 3.85 -2.32
N TYR A 24 8.83 4.76 -1.87
CA TYR A 24 8.13 4.63 -0.61
C TYR A 24 6.66 4.97 -0.75
N ILE A 25 5.83 4.27 0.01
CA ILE A 25 4.46 4.67 0.32
C ILE A 25 4.37 5.00 1.80
N GLY A 26 3.60 6.02 2.16
CA GLY A 26 3.20 6.27 3.54
C GLY A 26 1.83 5.67 3.76
N ILE A 27 1.68 4.84 4.79
CA ILE A 27 0.37 4.36 5.24
C ILE A 27 -0.03 5.03 6.54
N LYS A 28 -1.33 5.32 6.69
CA LYS A 28 -1.92 5.73 7.96
C LYS A 28 -2.71 4.56 8.55
N THR A 29 -2.30 4.10 9.72
CA THR A 29 -2.95 3.01 10.45
C THR A 29 -4.19 3.50 11.20
N ALA A 30 -5.03 2.58 11.67
CA ALA A 30 -6.27 2.91 12.39
C ALA A 30 -6.03 3.67 13.71
N ASP A 31 -4.87 3.48 14.35
CA ASP A 31 -4.45 4.24 15.55
C ASP A 31 -3.85 5.62 15.21
N GLY A 32 -3.89 6.02 13.93
CA GLY A 32 -3.47 7.32 13.44
C GLY A 32 -1.96 7.46 13.21
N LYS A 33 -1.16 6.41 13.42
CA LYS A 33 0.28 6.45 13.11
C LYS A 33 0.50 6.48 11.60
N GLN A 34 1.58 7.13 11.19
CA GLN A 34 2.05 7.11 9.82
C GLN A 34 3.33 6.29 9.73
N ILE A 35 3.36 5.34 8.80
CA ILE A 35 4.47 4.41 8.62
C ILE A 35 4.91 4.50 7.17
N ALA A 36 6.20 4.76 6.96
CA ALA A 36 6.81 4.70 5.64
C ALA A 36 7.18 3.25 5.31
N VAL A 37 6.73 2.76 4.16
CA VAL A 37 6.97 1.40 3.67
C VAL A 37 7.67 1.49 2.33
N LYS A 38 8.84 0.87 2.22
CA LYS A 38 9.61 0.78 0.99
C LYS A 38 8.93 -0.18 0.01
N VAL A 39 8.81 0.27 -1.23
CA VAL A 39 8.43 -0.53 -2.40
C VAL A 39 9.69 -0.73 -3.24
N ASP A 40 9.96 -1.96 -3.63
CA ASP A 40 11.06 -2.32 -4.52
C ASP A 40 10.60 -3.29 -5.62
N SER A 41 11.52 -3.68 -6.49
CA SER A 41 11.25 -4.57 -7.63
C SER A 41 10.72 -5.96 -7.25
N TYR A 42 10.81 -6.33 -5.97
CA TYR A 42 10.34 -7.61 -5.43
C TYR A 42 9.06 -7.45 -4.62
N THR A 43 8.49 -6.25 -4.53
CA THR A 43 7.18 -6.04 -3.94
C THR A 43 6.11 -6.47 -4.92
N ASP A 44 5.32 -7.47 -4.55
CA ASP A 44 4.07 -7.82 -5.24
C ASP A 44 2.95 -6.88 -4.75
N TYR A 45 2.19 -6.27 -5.65
CA TYR A 45 1.15 -5.32 -5.25
C TYR A 45 -0.06 -5.32 -6.18
N GLU A 46 -1.24 -5.17 -5.56
CA GLU A 46 -2.50 -4.93 -6.27
C GLU A 46 -2.72 -3.44 -6.55
N THR A 47 -2.28 -2.57 -5.63
CA THR A 47 -2.40 -1.11 -5.75
C THR A 47 -1.27 -0.40 -5.04
N LEU A 48 -0.94 0.79 -5.55
CA LEU A 48 -0.09 1.79 -4.88
C LEU A 48 -0.77 3.17 -4.84
N GLU A 49 -2.08 3.21 -5.15
CA GLU A 49 -2.82 4.47 -5.30
C GLU A 49 -3.16 5.10 -3.95
N LEU A 50 -3.12 6.43 -3.91
CA LEU A 50 -3.55 7.20 -2.75
C LEU A 50 -5.00 6.89 -2.38
N ASN A 51 -5.30 6.95 -1.08
CA ASN A 51 -6.58 6.63 -0.46
C ASN A 51 -7.01 5.16 -0.59
N SER A 52 -6.16 4.27 -1.10
CA SER A 52 -6.43 2.84 -1.07
C SER A 52 -6.23 2.28 0.33
N ASP A 53 -7.22 1.55 0.83
CA ASP A 53 -7.07 0.75 2.04
C ASP A 53 -6.40 -0.59 1.71
N VAL A 54 -5.30 -0.87 2.41
CA VAL A 54 -4.42 -1.99 2.07
C VAL A 54 -4.02 -2.79 3.30
N ILE A 55 -3.73 -4.06 3.05
CA ILE A 55 -3.02 -4.97 3.95
C ILE A 55 -1.64 -5.21 3.35
N ILE A 56 -0.60 -4.99 4.14
CA ILE A 56 0.80 -5.09 3.71
C ILE A 56 1.52 -6.15 4.52
N GLU A 57 2.06 -7.14 3.81
CA GLU A 57 3.05 -8.06 4.34
C GLU A 57 4.43 -7.43 4.20
N ALA A 58 5.03 -7.05 5.33
CA ALA A 58 6.29 -6.31 5.35
C ALA A 58 7.36 -6.96 6.22
N VAL A 59 8.63 -6.65 5.94
CA VAL A 59 9.80 -7.10 6.72
C VAL A 59 10.74 -5.94 6.96
N ASN A 60 11.54 -6.00 8.03
CA ASN A 60 12.64 -5.06 8.18
C ASN A 60 13.78 -5.46 7.23
N LEU A 61 14.41 -4.48 6.59
CA LEU A 61 15.55 -4.71 5.73
C LEU A 61 16.79 -4.98 6.59
N GLY A 62 17.12 -6.25 6.77
CA GLY A 62 18.25 -6.67 7.60
C GLY A 62 18.10 -6.17 9.03
N SER A 63 19.13 -5.48 9.54
CA SER A 63 19.14 -4.85 10.87
C SER A 63 18.78 -3.36 10.86
N THR A 64 18.22 -2.85 9.77
CA THR A 64 17.81 -1.45 9.66
C THR A 64 16.38 -1.25 10.16
N GLU A 65 15.99 0.01 10.36
CA GLU A 65 14.60 0.40 10.66
C GLU A 65 13.72 0.54 9.40
N ILE A 66 14.26 0.20 8.21
CA ILE A 66 13.53 0.31 6.95
C ILE A 66 12.57 -0.87 6.83
N ILE A 67 11.28 -0.56 6.77
CA ILE A 67 10.21 -1.52 6.52
C ILE A 67 10.03 -1.66 5.00
N VAL A 68 10.11 -2.89 4.49
CA VAL A 68 9.98 -3.22 3.07
C VAL A 68 8.75 -4.07 2.84
N ALA A 69 7.90 -3.68 1.90
CA ALA A 69 6.76 -4.47 1.48
C ALA A 69 7.21 -5.66 0.63
N ARG A 70 6.67 -6.84 0.95
CA ARG A 70 6.75 -8.04 0.11
C ARG A 70 5.46 -8.27 -0.65
N LYS A 71 4.33 -7.97 -0.01
CA LYS A 71 3.02 -8.00 -0.65
C LYS A 71 2.15 -6.84 -0.18
N ILE A 72 1.42 -6.21 -1.10
CA ILE A 72 0.41 -5.19 -0.83
C ILE A 72 -0.90 -5.63 -1.51
N SER A 73 -1.93 -5.92 -0.72
CA SER A 73 -3.26 -6.29 -1.24
C SER A 73 -4.31 -5.27 -0.79
N LEU A 74 -5.34 -5.07 -1.60
CA LEU A 74 -6.51 -4.28 -1.23
C LEU A 74 -7.21 -4.91 -0.03
N ASN A 75 -7.65 -4.07 0.89
CA ASN A 75 -8.49 -4.50 1.99
C ASN A 75 -9.94 -4.62 1.51
N ALA A 76 -10.34 -5.84 1.11
CA ALA A 76 -11.64 -6.14 0.50
C ALA A 76 -12.86 -5.76 1.37
N ASP A 77 -12.69 -5.60 2.68
CA ASP A 77 -13.79 -5.24 3.58
C ASP A 77 -14.39 -3.84 3.29
N LEU A 78 -13.65 -2.95 2.63
CA LEU A 78 -14.12 -1.60 2.28
C LEU A 78 -14.58 -1.43 0.83
N VAL A 79 -14.15 -2.31 -0.09
CA VAL A 79 -14.61 -2.29 -1.50
C VAL A 79 -16.10 -2.61 -1.61
N SER A 80 -16.65 -3.41 -0.68
CA SER A 80 -18.07 -3.81 -0.69
C SER A 80 -19.08 -2.69 -0.37
N HIS A 81 -18.62 -1.53 0.13
CA HIS A 81 -19.50 -0.40 0.47
C HIS A 81 -19.65 0.61 -0.66
N SER A 82 -18.68 0.73 -1.56
CA SER A 82 -18.72 1.71 -2.65
C SER A 82 -19.69 1.34 -3.78
N GLU A 83 -19.95 0.04 -3.99
CA GLU A 83 -20.88 -0.42 -5.04
C GLU A 83 -22.35 -0.36 -4.61
N ARG A 84 -22.65 -0.32 -3.31
CA ARG A 84 -24.04 -0.26 -2.81
C ARG A 84 -24.66 1.13 -2.94
N ASP A 85 -23.89 2.19 -2.79
CA ASP A 85 -24.41 3.57 -2.90
C ASP A 85 -24.69 3.99 -4.35
N ALA A 86 -23.98 3.41 -5.33
CA ALA A 86 -24.22 3.67 -6.75
C ALA A 86 -25.54 3.03 -7.26
N ALA A 87 -26.04 1.98 -6.60
CA ALA A 87 -27.24 1.26 -7.02
C ALA A 87 -28.56 1.87 -6.50
N VAL A 88 -28.52 2.87 -5.61
CA VAL A 88 -29.72 3.47 -5.00
C VAL A 88 -30.21 4.69 -5.80
N ILE A 89 -29.50 5.13 -6.83
CA ILE A 89 -29.80 6.35 -7.62
C ILE A 89 -30.19 6.07 -9.08
N ALA A 90 -30.54 4.82 -9.43
CA ALA A 90 -30.97 4.43 -10.78
C ALA A 90 -32.47 4.10 -10.85
#